data_AF-A0A9D7YFW0-F1
#
_entry.id   AF-A0A9D7YFW0-F1
#
_cell.length_a   1.000
_cell.length_b   1.000
_cell.length_c   1.000
_cell.angle_alpha   90.00
_cell.angle_beta   90.00
_cell.angle_gamma   90.00
#
_symmetry.space_group_name_H-M   'P 1'
#
loop_
_entity.id
_entity.type
_entity.pdbx_description
1 polymer ?
#
loop_
_entity_poly.entity_id
_entity_poly.type
_entity_poly.pdbx_seq_one_letter_code
_entity_poly.pdbx_strand_id
1 'polypeptide(L)' 'MKHKHLTLQNRHYIEISLKSGSSQTAIAKALETTQGTISKEIKRNTGLNV' A
#
# COMPACT_ATOMS: atom_id res chain seq x y z
N MET A 1 9.36 2.17 -16.91
CA MET A 1 8.20 1.53 -16.26
C MET A 1 7.12 2.58 -16.07
N LYS A 2 5.89 2.34 -16.55
CA LYS A 2 4.77 3.27 -16.36
C LYS A 2 4.41 3.27 -14.87
N HIS A 3 4.50 4.41 -14.20
CA HIS A 3 4.12 4.52 -12.80
C HIS A 3 2.62 4.25 -12.67
N LYS A 4 2.24 3.02 -12.27
CA LYS A 4 0.86 2.67 -11.97
C LYS A 4 0.50 3.32 -10.63
N HIS A 5 -0.25 4.41 -10.68
CA HIS A 5 -0.79 5.03 -9.48
C HIS A 5 -1.79 4.08 -8.83
N LEU A 6 -1.77 4.01 -7.50
CA LEU A 6 -2.79 3.28 -6.75
C LEU A 6 -4.11 4.03 -6.88
N THR A 7 -5.17 3.30 -7.19
CA THR A 7 -6.53 3.82 -7.20
C THR A 7 -7.02 4.07 -5.77
N LEU A 8 -8.12 4.80 -5.62
CA LEU A 8 -8.78 4.96 -4.32
C LEU A 8 -9.15 3.61 -3.68
N GLN A 9 -9.60 2.65 -4.49
CA GLN A 9 -9.91 1.29 -4.03
C GLN A 9 -8.67 0.58 -3.49
N ASN A 10 -7.54 0.67 -4.19
CA ASN A 10 -6.29 0.07 -3.71
C ASN A 10 -5.84 0.69 -2.39
N ARG A 11 -5.99 2.01 -2.23
CA ARG A 11 -5.67 2.74 -0.99
C ARG A 11 -6.56 2.29 0.16
N HIS A 12 -7.87 2.19 -0.08
CA HIS A 12 -8.82 1.70 0.91
C HIS A 12 -8.49 0.25 1.32
N TYR A 13 -8.16 -0.60 0.34
CA TYR A 13 -7.72 -1.97 0.59
C TYR A 13 -6.46 -2.04 1.46
N ILE A 14 -5.46 -1.19 1.20
CA ILE A 14 -4.25 -1.09 2.02
C ILE A 14 -4.62 -0.76 3.47
N GLU A 15 -5.47 0.25 3.68
CA GLU A 15 -5.87 0.70 5.01
C GLU A 15 -6.58 -0.40 5.82
N ILE A 16 -7.60 -1.04 5.26
CA ILE A 16 -8.34 -2.12 5.93
C ILE A 16 -7.45 -3.34 6.19
N SER A 17 -6.58 -3.69 5.24
CA SER A 17 -5.68 -4.84 5.37
C SER A 17 -4.65 -4.61 6.48
N LEU A 18 -4.09 -3.40 6.59
CA LEU A 18 -3.20 -3.05 7.69
C LEU A 18 -3.91 -3.09 9.05
N LYS A 19 -5.15 -2.58 9.13
CA LYS A 19 -5.96 -2.67 10.36
C LYS A 19 -6.26 -4.11 10.78
N SER A 20 -6.37 -5.03 9.81
CA SER A 20 -6.51 -6.47 10.07
C SER A 20 -5.20 -7.22 10.40
N GLY A 21 -4.06 -6.51 10.42
CA GLY A 21 -2.75 -7.11 10.73
C GLY A 21 -2.04 -7.77 9.53
N SER A 22 -2.50 -7.52 8.30
CA SER A 22 -1.82 -8.04 7.11
C SER A 22 -0.45 -7.39 6.90
N SER A 23 0.52 -8.17 6.44
CA SER A 23 1.85 -7.65 6.10
C SER A 23 1.83 -6.87 4.78
N GLN A 24 2.74 -5.89 4.64
CA GLN A 24 2.85 -5.10 3.41
C GLN A 24 3.20 -5.96 2.18
N THR A 25 3.93 -7.06 2.36
CA THR A 25 4.23 -8.05 1.30
C THR A 25 2.98 -8.81 0.86
N ALA A 26 2.10 -9.22 1.78
CA ALA A 26 0.84 -9.87 1.44
C ALA A 26 -0.08 -8.92 0.67
N ILE A 27 -0.18 -7.67 1.12
CA ILE A 27 -0.95 -6.61 0.45
C ILE A 27 -0.40 -6.33 -0.95
N ALA A 28 0.93 -6.27 -1.10
CA ALA A 28 1.58 -6.06 -2.38
C ALA A 28 1.25 -7.18 -3.38
N LYS A 29 1.27 -8.44 -2.93
CA LYS A 29 0.88 -9.59 -3.75
C LYS A 29 -0.58 -9.52 -4.19
N ALA A 30 -1.49 -9.14 -3.28
CA ALA A 30 -2.92 -9.01 -3.59
C ALA A 30 -3.22 -7.89 -4.60
N LEU A 31 -2.44 -6.80 -4.58
CA LEU A 31 -2.60 -5.66 -5.48
C LEU A 31 -1.71 -5.73 -6.73
N GLU A 32 -1.04 -6.86 -6.96
CA GLU A 32 -0.08 -7.06 -8.05
C GLU A 32 0.93 -5.90 -8.16
N THR A 33 1.46 -5.49 -7.00
CA THR A 33 2.43 -4.40 -6.89
C THR A 33 3.61 -4.82 -6.02
N THR A 34 4.53 -3.89 -5.77
CA THR A 34 5.71 -4.13 -4.94
C THR A 34 5.47 -3.67 -3.50
N GLN A 35 6.11 -4.33 -2.55
CA GLN A 35 6.08 -3.89 -1.14
C GLN A 35 6.61 -2.46 -0.99
N GLY A 36 7.59 -2.05 -1.80
CA GLY A 36 8.07 -0.66 -1.83
C GLY A 36 7.00 0.36 -2.27
N THR A 37 6.11 -0.02 -3.19
CA THR A 37 4.94 0.82 -3.55
C THR A 37 4.01 0.99 -2.34
N ILE A 38 3.71 -0.10 -1.64
CA ILE A 38 2.86 -0.07 -0.43
C ILE A 38 3.50 0.78 0.66
N SER A 39 4.80 0.61 0.93
CA SER A 39 5.53 1.39 1.93
C SER A 39 5.49 2.90 1.64
N LYS A 40 5.72 3.31 0.39
CA LYS A 40 5.62 4.72 -0.02
C LYS A 40 4.21 5.28 0.14
N GLU A 41 3.20 4.47 -0.15
CA GLU A 41 1.80 4.87 0.01
C GLU A 41 1.42 5.05 1.48
N ILE A 42 1.89 4.15 2.35
CA ILE A 42 1.69 4.27 3.81
C ILE A 42 2.35 5.55 4.30
N LYS A 43 3.63 5.78 3.98
CA LYS A 43 4.35 7.01 4.36
C LYS A 43 3.62 8.28 3.90
N ARG A 44 3.08 8.27 2.67
CA ARG A 44 2.29 9.40 2.13
C ARG A 44 1.00 9.67 2.90
N ASN A 45 0.27 8.64 3.30
CA ASN A 45 -1.03 8.80 3.95
C ASN A 45 -0.95 9.00 5.46
N THR A 46 0.10 8.50 6.13
CA THR A 46 0.24 8.64 7.59
C THR A 46 1.07 9.86 8.00
N GLY A 47 1.76 10.51 7.07
CA GLY A 47 2.65 11.63 7.37
C GLY A 47 3.89 11.24 8.20
N LEU A 48 4.12 9.94 8.45
CA LEU A 48 5.31 9.47 9.16
C LEU A 48 6.54 9.59 8.27
N ASN A 49 7.33 10.64 8.53
CA ASN A 49 8.68 10.76 8.03
C ASN A 49 9.59 9.91 8.94
N VAL A 50 9.74 8.62 8.60
CA VAL A 50 10.85 7.78 9.08
C VAL A 50 11.98 7.89 8.09
#